data_AF-A0A522IXL5-F1
#
_entry.id   AF-A0A522IXL5-F1
#
_cell.length_a   1.000
_cell.length_b   1.000
_cell.length_c   1.000
_cell.angle_alpha   90.00
_cell.angle_beta   90.00
_cell.angle_gamma   90.00
#
_symmetry.space_group_name_H-M   'P 1'
#
loop_
_entity.id
_entity.type
_entity.pdbx_description
1 polymer ?
#
loop_
_entity_poly.entity_id
_entity_poly.type
_entity_poly.pdbx_seq_one_letter_code
_entity_poly.pdbx_strand_id
1 'polypeptide(L)'
;MNHAVRTPQPTDAARSALDTLDALLPGFADPVHDTQAVFRTLLDALARPGRIGVIEAALPAADTMPDATRVGRAAFASLLALCDYATPVWLAQPDAALAAALRFHSGAPLTADAAEAAFAYIHDAAALPPLATLASGTPESPEQSATVFVRVDSLTGGAP
;
A
#
# COMPACT_ATOMS: atom_id res chain seq x y z
N MET A 1 16.82 -10.31 44.39
CA MET A 1 16.94 -9.10 43.55
C MET A 1 15.70 -9.01 42.67
N ASN A 2 14.73 -8.17 43.06
CA ASN A 2 13.47 -8.00 42.32
C ASN A 2 13.70 -7.11 41.09
N HIS A 3 13.47 -7.67 39.90
CA HIS A 3 13.37 -6.92 38.66
C HIS A 3 11.97 -6.27 38.62
N ALA A 4 11.87 -5.00 39.00
CA ALA A 4 10.63 -4.24 38.87
C ALA A 4 10.39 -3.93 37.39
N VAL A 5 9.42 -4.61 36.76
CA VAL A 5 8.88 -4.22 35.45
C VAL A 5 8.15 -2.90 35.65
N ARG A 6 8.78 -1.81 35.22
CA ARG A 6 8.21 -0.46 35.29
C ARG A 6 7.08 -0.36 34.27
N THR A 7 5.83 -0.36 34.74
CA THR A 7 4.66 -0.10 33.90
C THR A 7 4.79 1.31 33.30
N PRO A 8 4.65 1.48 31.97
CA PRO A 8 4.76 2.80 31.35
C PRO A 8 3.67 3.74 31.90
N GLN A 9 4.07 4.97 32.23
CA GLN A 9 3.15 6.01 32.70
C GLN A 9 2.29 6.52 31.53
N PRO A 10 1.02 6.92 31.77
CA PRO A 10 0.08 7.31 30.71
C PRO A 10 0.56 8.48 29.83
N THR A 11 1.42 9.36 30.35
CA THR A 11 2.02 10.48 29.61
C THR A 11 3.12 10.04 28.64
N ASP A 12 3.78 8.91 28.92
CA ASP A 12 4.82 8.32 28.07
C ASP A 12 4.19 7.57 26.88
N ALA A 13 3.08 6.87 27.15
CA ALA A 13 2.28 6.22 26.11
C ALA A 13 1.63 7.23 25.15
N ALA A 14 1.10 8.35 25.66
CA ALA A 14 0.54 9.41 24.82
C ALA A 14 1.60 10.09 23.95
N ARG A 15 2.81 10.30 24.48
CA ARG A 15 3.94 10.85 23.72
C ARG A 15 4.43 9.89 22.64
N SER A 16 4.56 8.60 22.97
CA SER A 16 4.89 7.56 21.99
C SER A 16 3.81 7.41 20.91
N ALA A 17 2.53 7.57 21.23
CA ALA A 17 1.44 7.57 20.26
C ALA A 17 1.49 8.80 19.33
N LEU A 18 1.80 9.99 19.87
CA LEU A 18 2.04 11.20 19.08
C LEU A 18 3.25 11.04 18.15
N ASP A 19 4.36 10.49 18.64
CA ASP A 19 5.55 10.19 17.84
C ASP A 19 5.24 9.15 16.73
N THR A 20 4.30 8.23 16.99
CA THR A 20 3.83 7.24 16.00
C THR A 20 2.96 7.89 14.91
N LEU A 21 2.16 8.89 15.28
CA LEU A 21 1.34 9.66 14.31
C LEU A 21 2.22 10.59 13.46
N ASP A 22 3.27 11.18 14.04
CA ASP A 22 4.22 12.02 13.29
C ASP A 22 5.06 11.21 12.28
N ALA A 23 5.19 9.89 12.49
CA ALA A 23 5.84 8.96 11.57
C ALA A 23 4.88 8.35 10.52
N LEU A 24 3.58 8.66 10.58
CA LEU A 24 2.57 8.13 9.65
C LEU A 24 2.66 8.85 8.30
N LEU A 25 2.73 8.09 7.21
CA LEU A 25 2.62 8.68 5.87
C LEU A 25 1.24 9.34 5.70
N PRO A 26 1.17 10.62 5.30
CA PRO A 26 -0.10 11.29 5.04
C PRO A 26 -0.82 10.66 3.85
N GLY A 27 -2.14 10.54 3.98
CA GLY A 27 -3.01 10.13 2.88
C GLY A 27 -3.37 11.31 1.98
N PHE A 28 -4.52 11.20 1.31
CA PHE A 28 -5.04 12.26 0.45
C PHE A 28 -5.40 13.54 1.21
N ALA A 29 -5.15 14.69 0.58
CA ALA A 29 -5.53 15.99 1.12
C ALA A 29 -7.05 16.23 1.02
N ASP A 30 -7.68 15.78 -0.07
CA ASP A 30 -9.12 15.71 -0.23
C ASP A 30 -9.53 14.25 -0.48
N PRO A 31 -9.76 13.46 0.60
CA PRO A 31 -9.98 12.02 0.48
C PRO A 31 -11.09 11.62 -0.48
N VAL A 32 -12.13 12.44 -0.62
CA VAL A 32 -13.25 12.11 -1.51
C VAL A 32 -12.86 12.35 -2.97
N HIS A 33 -12.39 13.55 -3.30
CA HIS A 33 -12.09 13.91 -4.69
C HIS A 33 -10.86 13.19 -5.21
N ASP A 34 -9.82 13.04 -4.39
CA ASP A 34 -8.57 12.37 -4.75
C ASP A 34 -8.80 10.86 -4.97
N THR A 35 -9.53 10.19 -4.08
CA THR A 35 -9.89 8.76 -4.25
C THR A 35 -10.65 8.53 -5.55
N GLN A 36 -11.65 9.38 -5.84
CA GLN A 36 -12.43 9.28 -7.08
C GLN A 36 -11.56 9.55 -8.33
N ALA A 37 -10.64 10.52 -8.28
CA ALA A 37 -9.75 10.81 -9.39
C ALA A 37 -8.77 9.67 -9.67
N VAL A 38 -8.19 9.09 -8.62
CA VAL A 38 -7.31 7.91 -8.70
C VAL A 38 -8.07 6.72 -9.26
N PHE A 39 -9.25 6.42 -8.71
CA PHE A 39 -10.08 5.31 -9.17
C PHE A 39 -10.45 5.42 -10.65
N ARG A 40 -10.83 6.61 -11.14
CA ARG A 40 -11.09 6.83 -12.57
C ARG A 40 -9.86 6.61 -13.44
N THR A 41 -8.68 7.01 -12.96
CA THR A 41 -7.42 6.82 -13.67
C THR A 41 -7.09 5.32 -13.79
N LEU A 42 -7.29 4.57 -12.70
CA LEU A 42 -7.08 3.12 -12.68
C LEU A 42 -8.08 2.40 -13.59
N LEU A 43 -9.35 2.76 -13.55
CA LEU A 43 -10.37 2.21 -14.45
C LEU A 43 -10.02 2.44 -15.93
N ASP A 44 -9.59 3.65 -16.32
CA ASP A 44 -9.21 3.95 -17.71
C ASP A 44 -7.99 3.12 -18.15
N ALA A 45 -6.99 2.97 -17.27
CA ALA A 45 -5.79 2.18 -17.55
C ALA A 45 -6.08 0.68 -17.65
N LEU A 46 -6.90 0.12 -16.74
CA LEU A 46 -7.28 -1.30 -16.74
C LEU A 46 -8.20 -1.65 -17.92
N ALA A 47 -9.10 -0.75 -18.30
CA ALA A 47 -9.96 -0.93 -19.47
C ALA A 47 -9.20 -0.84 -20.80
N ARG A 48 -7.98 -0.27 -20.80
CA ARG A 48 -7.15 -0.06 -22.00
C ARG A 48 -5.70 -0.51 -21.72
N PRO A 49 -5.44 -1.83 -21.62
CA PRO A 49 -4.12 -2.35 -21.30
C PRO A 49 -3.01 -1.75 -22.19
N GLY A 50 -1.90 -1.37 -21.56
CA GLY A 50 -0.78 -0.69 -22.22
C GLY A 50 -0.86 0.85 -22.21
N ARG A 51 -2.01 1.44 -21.84
CA ARG A 51 -2.12 2.89 -21.62
C ARG A 51 -1.46 3.28 -20.29
N ILE A 52 -0.53 4.24 -20.33
CA ILE A 52 0.06 4.85 -19.13
C ILE A 52 -0.94 5.85 -18.54
N GLY A 53 -1.43 5.57 -17.33
CA GLY A 53 -2.21 6.50 -16.52
C GLY A 53 -1.32 7.36 -15.63
N VAL A 54 -1.72 8.62 -15.41
CA VAL A 54 -1.01 9.56 -14.53
C VAL A 54 -1.90 9.91 -13.35
N ILE A 55 -1.40 9.64 -12.13
CA ILE A 55 -2.08 10.00 -10.89
C ILE A 55 -1.55 11.36 -10.42
N GLU A 56 -2.39 12.39 -10.52
CA GLU A 56 -2.08 13.78 -10.11
C GLU A 56 -2.45 14.07 -8.65
N ALA A 57 -3.07 13.11 -7.95
CA ALA A 57 -3.53 13.29 -6.58
C ALA A 57 -2.38 13.70 -5.64
N ALA A 58 -2.63 14.74 -4.83
CA ALA A 58 -1.63 15.25 -3.90
C ALA A 58 -1.45 14.27 -2.73
N LEU A 59 -0.20 13.85 -2.52
CA LEU A 59 0.21 13.04 -1.36
C LEU A 59 1.19 13.89 -0.52
N PRO A 60 0.70 14.60 0.52
CA PRO A 60 1.36 15.76 1.15
C PRO A 60 2.77 15.54 1.71
N ALA A 61 3.23 14.30 1.95
CA ALA A 61 4.59 14.04 2.44
C ALA A 61 5.31 12.87 1.79
N ALA A 62 4.93 12.47 0.57
CA ALA A 62 5.73 11.51 -0.20
C ALA A 62 7.12 12.08 -0.56
N ASP A 63 7.28 13.41 -0.56
CA ASP A 63 8.49 14.07 -1.04
C ASP A 63 9.48 14.48 0.09
N THR A 64 9.10 14.34 1.37
CA THR A 64 9.88 14.84 2.52
C THR A 64 10.29 13.78 3.54
N MET A 65 9.89 12.52 3.35
CA MET A 65 10.22 11.43 4.27
C MET A 65 11.50 10.69 3.84
N PRO A 66 12.48 10.46 4.74
CA PRO A 66 13.78 9.86 4.41
C PRO A 66 13.72 8.44 3.82
N ASP A 67 12.61 7.72 4.04
CA ASP A 67 12.31 6.38 3.50
C ASP A 67 11.14 6.37 2.49
N ALA A 68 10.65 7.56 2.08
CA ALA A 68 9.58 7.69 1.06
C ALA A 68 9.97 7.12 -0.31
N THR A 69 11.26 6.81 -0.49
CA THR A 69 11.82 6.09 -1.62
C THR A 69 11.30 4.66 -1.76
N ARG A 70 10.64 4.08 -0.73
CA ARG A 70 10.14 2.70 -0.79
C ARG A 70 8.78 2.54 -1.47
N VAL A 71 7.79 3.38 -1.21
CA VAL A 71 6.50 3.24 -1.88
C VAL A 71 6.43 4.12 -3.14
N GLY A 72 6.17 3.52 -4.30
CA GLY A 72 5.90 4.30 -5.51
C GLY A 72 4.63 5.13 -5.31
N ARG A 73 4.68 6.45 -5.56
CA ARG A 73 3.54 7.37 -5.34
C ARG A 73 2.24 6.89 -5.98
N ALA A 74 2.32 6.40 -7.21
CA ALA A 74 1.17 5.86 -7.93
C ALA A 74 0.59 4.62 -7.23
N ALA A 75 1.44 3.70 -6.75
CA ALA A 75 1.00 2.53 -6.02
C ALA A 75 0.38 2.91 -4.66
N PHE A 76 0.99 3.86 -3.93
CA PHE A 76 0.44 4.32 -2.66
C PHE A 76 -0.95 4.94 -2.83
N ALA A 77 -1.11 5.88 -3.76
CA ALA A 77 -2.41 6.48 -4.07
C ALA A 77 -3.43 5.41 -4.49
N SER A 78 -3.01 4.44 -5.31
CA SER A 78 -3.89 3.36 -5.75
C SER A 78 -4.37 2.49 -4.60
N LEU A 79 -3.46 2.10 -3.69
CA LEU A 79 -3.81 1.31 -2.52
C LEU A 79 -4.72 2.09 -1.56
N LEU A 80 -4.49 3.39 -1.37
CA LEU A 80 -5.40 4.24 -0.57
C LEU A 80 -6.80 4.33 -1.20
N ALA A 81 -6.90 4.34 -2.53
CA ALA A 81 -8.17 4.47 -3.23
C ALA A 81 -8.94 3.14 -3.35
N LEU A 82 -8.25 1.99 -3.30
CA LEU A 82 -8.84 0.68 -3.56
C LEU A 82 -9.01 -0.20 -2.31
N CYS A 83 -8.12 -0.08 -1.33
CA CYS A 83 -8.14 -0.97 -0.19
C CYS A 83 -9.18 -0.51 0.85
N ASP A 84 -9.72 -1.48 1.58
CA ASP A 84 -10.54 -1.28 2.76
C ASP A 84 -10.36 -2.45 3.75
N TYR A 85 -11.17 -2.49 4.80
CA TYR A 85 -11.12 -3.52 5.86
C TYR A 85 -11.34 -4.96 5.37
N ALA A 86 -11.93 -5.15 4.18
CA ALA A 86 -12.22 -6.46 3.60
C ALA A 86 -11.15 -6.91 2.60
N THR A 87 -10.13 -6.10 2.32
CA THR A 87 -9.11 -6.39 1.30
C THR A 87 -7.72 -6.55 1.94
N PRO A 88 -7.29 -7.77 2.32
CA PRO A 88 -5.95 -7.99 2.84
C PRO A 88 -4.86 -7.56 1.87
N VAL A 89 -3.84 -6.88 2.39
CA VAL A 89 -2.69 -6.43 1.63
C VAL A 89 -1.45 -7.23 2.03
N TRP A 90 -0.75 -7.77 1.04
CA TRP A 90 0.57 -8.38 1.24
C TRP A 90 1.66 -7.46 0.70
N LEU A 91 2.71 -7.27 1.49
CA LEU A 91 3.89 -6.50 1.11
C LEU A 91 5.05 -7.48 0.90
N ALA A 92 5.58 -7.56 -0.32
CA ALA A 92 6.66 -8.50 -0.64
C ALA A 92 7.94 -8.25 0.17
N GLN A 93 8.13 -7.01 0.62
CA GLN A 93 9.16 -6.63 1.56
C GLN A 93 8.51 -5.87 2.73
N PRO A 94 8.97 -6.08 3.97
CA PRO A 94 8.45 -5.33 5.11
C PRO A 94 8.62 -3.81 4.91
N ASP A 95 7.52 -3.08 5.01
CA ASP A 95 7.50 -1.61 4.99
C ASP A 95 6.55 -1.14 6.10
N ALA A 96 7.14 -0.73 7.23
CA ALA A 96 6.37 -0.34 8.41
C ALA A 96 5.56 0.94 8.17
N ALA A 97 6.09 1.89 7.38
CA ALA A 97 5.44 3.16 7.11
C ALA A 97 4.23 2.95 6.19
N LEU A 98 4.38 2.18 5.11
CA LEU A 98 3.27 1.82 4.24
C LEU A 98 2.22 0.99 4.99
N ALA A 99 2.65 -0.01 5.77
CA ALA A 99 1.73 -0.85 6.54
C ALA A 99 0.95 -0.07 7.60
N ALA A 100 1.57 0.93 8.23
CA ALA A 100 0.87 1.82 9.16
C ALA A 100 -0.13 2.72 8.42
N ALA A 101 0.27 3.29 7.28
CA ALA A 101 -0.56 4.15 6.47
C ALA A 101 -1.81 3.44 5.93
N LEU A 102 -1.67 2.22 5.39
CA LEU A 102 -2.81 1.44 4.90
C LEU A 102 -3.78 1.11 6.03
N ARG A 103 -3.30 0.65 7.19
CA ARG A 103 -4.17 0.40 8.34
C ARG A 103 -4.91 1.65 8.80
N PHE A 104 -4.20 2.77 8.87
CA PHE A 104 -4.78 4.01 9.40
C PHE A 104 -5.79 4.64 8.43
N HIS A 105 -5.43 4.78 7.15
CA HIS A 105 -6.24 5.53 6.18
C HIS A 105 -7.35 4.69 5.55
N SER A 106 -7.17 3.36 5.41
CA SER A 106 -8.17 2.49 4.77
C SER A 106 -8.70 1.37 5.65
N GLY A 107 -8.07 1.10 6.79
CA GLY A 107 -8.45 -0.03 7.65
C GLY A 107 -8.03 -1.38 7.10
N ALA A 108 -7.25 -1.42 6.01
CA ALA A 108 -6.90 -2.67 5.35
C ALA A 108 -6.03 -3.58 6.25
N PRO A 109 -6.39 -4.86 6.41
CA PRO A 109 -5.55 -5.80 7.12
C PRO A 109 -4.29 -6.11 6.32
N LEU A 110 -3.19 -6.37 7.02
CA LEU A 110 -1.94 -6.82 6.40
C LEU A 110 -1.83 -8.33 6.63
N THR A 111 -1.59 -9.09 5.58
CA THR A 111 -1.34 -10.54 5.68
C THR A 111 0.15 -10.84 5.48
N ALA A 112 0.63 -11.90 6.13
CA ALA A 112 1.96 -12.46 5.91
C ALA A 112 1.97 -13.49 4.77
N ASP A 113 0.80 -13.98 4.36
CA ASP A 113 0.65 -14.97 3.30
C ASP A 113 0.20 -14.30 1.99
N ALA A 114 1.01 -14.43 0.95
CA ALA A 114 0.70 -13.90 -0.38
C ALA A 114 -0.57 -14.53 -0.98
N ALA A 115 -0.90 -15.76 -0.60
CA ALA A 115 -2.07 -16.48 -1.10
C ALA A 115 -3.40 -15.94 -0.54
N GLU A 116 -3.37 -15.17 0.56
CA GLU A 116 -4.55 -14.56 1.17
C GLU A 116 -4.77 -13.10 0.74
N ALA A 117 -3.87 -12.56 -0.08
CA ALA A 117 -3.86 -11.15 -0.45
C ALA A 117 -4.92 -10.82 -1.50
N ALA A 118 -5.74 -9.81 -1.25
CA ALA A 118 -6.54 -9.14 -2.29
C ALA A 118 -5.67 -8.19 -3.11
N PHE A 119 -4.70 -7.53 -2.45
CA PHE A 119 -3.71 -6.66 -3.09
C PHE A 119 -2.30 -7.03 -2.67
N ALA A 120 -1.37 -7.07 -3.63
CA ALA A 120 0.05 -7.29 -3.38
C ALA A 120 0.88 -6.09 -3.85
N TYR A 121 1.78 -5.60 -2.99
CA TYR A 121 2.75 -4.57 -3.38
C TYR A 121 4.16 -5.15 -3.47
N ILE A 122 4.76 -4.99 -4.65
CA ILE A 122 6.11 -5.45 -4.99
C ILE A 122 6.97 -4.22 -5.26
N HIS A 123 7.88 -3.95 -4.34
CA HIS A 123 8.77 -2.77 -4.39
C HIS A 123 9.76 -2.79 -5.56
N ASP A 124 10.10 -3.97 -6.06
CA ASP A 124 11.05 -4.15 -7.15
C ASP A 124 10.60 -5.35 -7.98
N ALA A 125 10.45 -5.15 -9.29
CA ALA A 125 10.09 -6.22 -10.22
C ALA A 125 11.06 -7.40 -10.18
N ALA A 126 12.35 -7.18 -9.86
CA ALA A 126 13.32 -8.25 -9.67
C ALA A 126 13.03 -9.13 -8.42
N ALA A 127 12.25 -8.63 -7.47
CA ALA A 127 11.81 -9.32 -6.27
C ALA A 127 10.39 -9.92 -6.40
N LEU A 128 9.81 -9.92 -7.61
CA LEU A 128 8.50 -10.52 -7.85
C LEU A 128 8.55 -12.04 -7.57
N PRO A 129 7.74 -12.57 -6.63
CA PRO A 129 7.66 -14.01 -6.42
C PRO A 129 7.01 -14.70 -7.63
N PRO A 130 7.08 -16.04 -7.74
CA PRO A 130 6.28 -16.76 -8.72
C PRO A 130 4.81 -16.37 -8.59
N LEU A 131 4.15 -15.95 -9.68
CA LEU A 131 2.75 -15.48 -9.61
C LEU A 131 1.78 -16.52 -9.03
N ALA A 132 2.12 -17.81 -9.11
CA ALA A 132 1.36 -18.90 -8.50
C ALA A 132 1.35 -18.88 -6.95
N THR A 133 2.16 -18.05 -6.29
CA THR A 133 2.07 -17.84 -4.83
C THR A 133 0.96 -16.88 -4.43
N LEU A 134 0.41 -16.13 -5.38
CA LEU A 134 -0.68 -15.18 -5.17
C LEU A 134 -2.01 -15.84 -5.52
N ALA A 135 -3.10 -15.36 -4.92
CA ALA A 135 -4.43 -15.84 -5.28
C ALA A 135 -4.74 -15.59 -6.76
N SER A 136 -5.10 -16.64 -7.51
CA SER A 136 -5.56 -16.51 -8.90
C SER A 136 -7.08 -16.49 -9.04
N GLY A 137 -7.82 -16.54 -7.92
CA GLY A 137 -9.26 -16.83 -7.91
C GLY A 137 -9.55 -18.27 -8.37
N THR A 138 -10.84 -18.58 -8.53
CA THR A 138 -11.31 -19.84 -9.12
C THR A 138 -12.16 -19.57 -10.36
N PRO A 139 -12.49 -20.58 -11.18
CA PRO A 139 -13.44 -20.38 -12.29
C PRO A 139 -14.81 -19.84 -11.85
N GLU A 140 -15.26 -20.21 -10.65
CA GLU A 140 -16.53 -19.80 -10.06
C GLU A 140 -16.45 -18.44 -9.35
N SER A 141 -15.25 -18.06 -8.89
CA SER A 141 -14.97 -16.80 -8.20
C SER A 141 -13.67 -16.16 -8.70
N PRO A 142 -13.62 -15.73 -9.97
CA PRO A 142 -12.42 -15.15 -10.57
C PRO A 142 -12.05 -13.80 -9.95
N GLU A 143 -13.03 -13.08 -9.40
CA GLU A 143 -12.84 -11.81 -8.70
C GLU A 143 -12.02 -11.92 -7.41
N GLN A 144 -11.83 -13.13 -6.88
CA GLN A 144 -10.97 -13.39 -5.71
C GLN A 144 -9.48 -13.49 -6.07
N SER A 145 -9.10 -13.21 -7.32
CA SER A 145 -7.70 -13.06 -7.70
C SER A 145 -7.05 -11.83 -7.04
N ALA A 146 -5.79 -11.95 -6.67
CA ALA A 146 -4.99 -10.83 -6.17
C ALA A 146 -4.70 -9.81 -7.29
N THR A 147 -4.82 -8.52 -6.99
CA THR A 147 -4.31 -7.44 -7.84
C THR A 147 -2.89 -7.07 -7.42
N VAL A 148 -1.95 -7.09 -8.35
CA VAL A 148 -0.51 -6.90 -8.07
C VAL A 148 -0.04 -5.53 -8.55
N PHE A 149 0.48 -4.72 -7.61
CA PHE A 149 1.18 -3.48 -7.89
C PHE A 149 2.68 -3.73 -7.90
N VAL A 150 3.31 -3.65 -9.08
CA VAL A 150 4.75 -3.84 -9.25
C VAL A 150 5.41 -2.51 -9.59
N ARG A 151 6.37 -2.08 -8.78
CA ARG A 151 7.21 -0.93 -9.11
C ARG A 151 8.33 -1.37 -10.07
N VAL A 152 8.51 -0.59 -11.13
CA VAL A 152 9.55 -0.77 -12.15
C VAL A 152 10.36 0.51 -12.30
N ASP A 153 11.58 0.39 -12.79
CA ASP A 153 12.46 1.55 -13.04
C ASP A 153 11.95 2.45 -14.17
N SER A 154 11.28 1.86 -15.17
CA SER A 154 10.72 2.57 -16.31
C SER A 154 9.50 1.82 -16.86
N LEU A 155 8.48 2.58 -17.28
CA LEU A 155 7.32 2.06 -18.03
C LEU A 155 7.59 1.95 -19.54
N THR A 156 8.80 2.29 -19.99
CA THR A 156 9.21 2.29 -21.40
C THR A 156 10.60 1.68 -21.58
N GLY A 157 10.89 1.15 -22.77
CA GLY A 157 12.22 0.64 -23.12
C GLY A 157 12.52 -0.79 -22.62
N GLY A 158 11.51 -1.52 -22.12
CA GLY A 158 11.62 -2.95 -21.84
C GLY A 158 11.58 -3.81 -23.11
N ALA A 159 11.92 -5.09 -22.97
CA ALA A 159 11.71 -6.08 -24.03
C ALA A 159 10.20 -6.41 -24.17
N PRO A 160 9.70 -6.65 -25.40
CA PRO A 160 8.32 -7.07 -25.64
C PRO A 160 8.04 -8.51 -25.20
#